data_AF-A0A9P6EXL4-F1
#
_entry.id   AF-A0A9P6EXL4-F1
#
_cell.length_a   1.000
_cell.length_b   1.000
_cell.length_c   1.000
_cell.angle_alpha   90.00
_cell.angle_beta   90.00
_cell.angle_gamma   90.00
#
_symmetry.space_group_name_H-M   'P 1'
#
loop_
_entity.id
_entity.type
_entity.pdbx_description
1 polymer ?
#
loop_
_entity_poly.entity_id
_entity_poly.type
_entity_poly.pdbx_seq_one_letter_code
_entity_poly.pdbx_strand_id
1 'polypeptide(L)'
;MPTPFWKHPAHRIPTLGLYRVLLKSTFSLPHNCVHQPGPRRIPIQDKGVGPPGSSNPLPRLQRSYLFQMIRDEFRSNRYCTSPRITAGYLREAEETLKKLRRARDGDQEIRKELKDLVHGRSGRLKEVIDHLSDLINWDPKSTTQRDRYKRLKRAQEQVWDVRTQTSIERDQHPFYKITLHPSLFTFPPELDYYPPHKYPRQLKNKRGLFKNSGGVFLTEVKTSEGSKFPRIRGGSQPEWISMMLKGRVQASVRRVNEWKQLEELQRMMQIEEQFTKQLGVDDTGYVEGIGKRLKEVQEDHARRKRDANERNGLEVGNLDDDV
;
A
#
# COMPACT_ATOMS: atom_id res chain seq x y z
N MET A 1 9.02 -21.34 18.16
CA MET A 1 8.07 -20.22 17.95
C MET A 1 6.71 -20.65 18.50
N PRO A 2 6.06 -19.87 19.37
CA PRO A 2 4.72 -20.18 19.85
C PRO A 2 3.72 -20.21 18.69
N THR A 3 2.89 -21.26 18.66
CA THR A 3 1.88 -21.43 17.60
C THR A 3 0.72 -20.46 17.83
N PRO A 4 0.27 -19.71 16.80
CA PRO A 4 -0.91 -18.85 16.91
C PRO A 4 -2.14 -19.63 17.37
N PHE A 5 -2.97 -19.02 18.22
CA PHE A 5 -4.10 -19.70 18.87
C PHE A 5 -5.10 -20.30 17.88
N TRP A 6 -5.40 -19.57 16.80
CA TRP A 6 -6.33 -20.04 15.75
C TRP A 6 -5.81 -21.24 14.95
N LYS A 7 -4.51 -21.58 15.03
CA LYS A 7 -3.98 -22.80 14.41
C LYS A 7 -4.25 -24.04 15.26
N HIS A 8 -4.62 -23.89 16.54
CA HIS A 8 -4.95 -25.01 17.39
C HIS A 8 -6.29 -25.62 16.93
N PRO A 9 -6.38 -26.94 16.66
CA PRO A 9 -7.57 -27.55 16.05
C PRO A 9 -8.88 -27.25 16.80
N ALA A 10 -8.82 -27.26 18.13
CA ALA A 10 -9.96 -26.99 19.01
C ALA A 10 -10.54 -25.56 18.88
N HIS A 11 -9.71 -24.59 18.49
CA HIS A 11 -10.10 -23.18 18.41
C HIS A 11 -10.23 -22.68 16.97
N ARG A 12 -9.55 -23.36 16.04
CA ARG A 12 -9.61 -23.07 14.61
C ARG A 12 -11.04 -23.09 14.09
N ILE A 13 -11.78 -24.17 14.34
CA ILE A 13 -13.13 -24.34 13.79
C ILE A 13 -14.09 -23.25 14.32
N PRO A 14 -14.16 -22.98 15.64
CA PRO A 14 -14.96 -21.87 16.17
C PRO A 14 -14.60 -20.50 15.58
N THR A 15 -13.31 -20.17 15.51
CA THR A 15 -12.86 -18.86 14.99
C THR A 15 -13.25 -18.68 13.51
N LEU A 16 -13.01 -19.70 12.68
CA LEU A 16 -13.35 -19.63 11.25
C LEU A 16 -14.87 -19.66 11.03
N GLY A 17 -15.60 -20.41 11.85
CA GLY A 17 -17.06 -20.42 11.84
C GLY A 17 -17.64 -19.04 12.18
N LEU A 18 -17.14 -18.41 13.24
CA LEU A 18 -17.57 -17.08 13.65
C LEU A 18 -17.25 -16.02 12.57
N TYR A 19 -16.04 -16.06 12.02
CA TYR A 19 -15.62 -15.19 10.92
C TYR A 19 -16.58 -15.31 9.72
N ARG A 20 -16.87 -16.54 9.27
CA ARG A 20 -17.82 -16.79 8.19
C ARG A 20 -19.18 -16.19 8.46
N VAL A 21 -19.74 -16.45 9.65
CA VAL A 21 -21.09 -16.02 9.99
C VAL A 21 -21.16 -14.49 10.08
N LEU A 22 -20.13 -13.83 10.61
CA LEU A 22 -20.02 -12.38 10.63
C LEU A 22 -20.03 -11.80 9.21
N LEU A 23 -19.15 -12.29 8.33
CA LEU A 23 -19.10 -11.81 6.94
C LEU A 23 -20.46 -11.99 6.24
N LYS A 24 -21.06 -13.17 6.34
CA LYS A 24 -22.40 -13.43 5.77
C LYS A 24 -23.48 -12.52 6.32
N SER A 25 -23.42 -12.19 7.61
CA SER A 25 -24.40 -11.31 8.24
C SER A 25 -24.35 -9.91 7.66
N THR A 26 -23.18 -9.41 7.25
CA THR A 26 -23.08 -8.08 6.61
C THR A 26 -23.84 -7.99 5.28
N PHE A 27 -23.92 -9.07 4.50
CA PHE A 27 -24.67 -9.10 3.24
C PHE A 27 -26.19 -9.15 3.44
N SER A 28 -26.65 -9.57 4.62
CA SER A 28 -28.08 -9.61 4.96
C SER A 28 -28.64 -8.27 5.45
N LEU A 29 -27.78 -7.26 5.61
CA LEU A 29 -28.17 -5.95 6.12
C LEU A 29 -28.56 -4.99 4.98
N PRO A 30 -29.45 -4.01 5.26
CA PRO A 30 -29.79 -2.96 4.30
C PRO A 30 -28.55 -2.21 3.81
N HIS A 31 -28.45 -1.94 2.50
CA HIS A 31 -27.25 -1.36 1.87
C HIS A 31 -26.75 -0.07 2.55
N ASN A 32 -27.67 0.78 3.02
CA ASN A 32 -27.36 2.03 3.72
C ASN A 32 -26.75 1.86 5.12
N CYS A 33 -26.81 0.66 5.70
CA CYS A 33 -26.20 0.33 7.00
C CYS A 33 -24.80 -0.28 6.87
N VAL A 34 -24.36 -0.60 5.65
CA VAL A 34 -23.10 -1.36 5.43
C VAL A 34 -22.16 -0.64 4.46
N HIS A 35 -22.70 0.08 3.48
CA HIS A 35 -21.92 0.77 2.45
C HIS A 35 -21.80 2.27 2.74
N GLN A 36 -20.60 2.80 2.55
CA GLN A 36 -20.37 4.24 2.56
C GLN A 36 -21.30 4.91 1.52
N PRO A 37 -21.82 6.12 1.79
CA PRO A 37 -22.78 6.77 0.91
C PRO A 37 -22.20 6.87 -0.51
N GLY A 38 -22.98 6.42 -1.50
CA GLY A 38 -22.61 6.59 -2.91
C GLY A 38 -22.49 8.08 -3.27
N PRO A 39 -21.83 8.41 -4.40
CA PRO A 39 -21.76 9.79 -4.86
C PRO A 39 -23.18 10.35 -5.01
N ARG A 40 -23.46 11.49 -4.37
CA ARG A 40 -24.78 12.16 -4.39
C ARG A 40 -25.15 12.74 -5.76
N ARG A 41 -24.28 12.62 -6.78
CA ARG A 41 -24.53 13.10 -8.13
C ARG A 41 -24.01 12.07 -9.14
N ILE A 42 -24.76 11.97 -10.24
CA ILE A 42 -24.40 11.32 -11.51
C ILE A 42 -22.91 11.57 -11.81
N PRO A 43 -22.15 10.58 -12.31
CA PRO A 43 -20.76 10.81 -12.70
C PRO A 43 -20.72 12.03 -13.59
N ILE A 44 -19.87 13.00 -13.25
CA ILE A 44 -19.42 14.00 -14.22
C ILE A 44 -18.76 13.17 -15.31
N GLN A 45 -19.53 12.81 -16.34
CA GLN A 45 -18.97 12.34 -17.59
C GLN A 45 -18.02 13.46 -18.05
N ASP A 46 -16.80 13.06 -18.38
CA ASP A 46 -15.86 13.78 -19.23
C ASP A 46 -14.86 14.80 -18.69
N LYS A 47 -14.56 14.88 -17.38
CA LYS A 47 -13.26 15.46 -16.98
C LYS A 47 -12.60 14.66 -15.88
N GLY A 48 -11.60 13.88 -16.28
CA GLY A 48 -10.81 13.03 -15.42
C GLY A 48 -10.29 13.78 -14.19
N VAL A 49 -10.83 13.42 -13.04
CA VAL A 49 -10.21 13.68 -11.74
C VAL A 49 -10.50 12.47 -10.84
N GLY A 50 -9.87 11.35 -11.19
CA GLY A 50 -9.19 10.59 -10.15
C GLY A 50 -7.94 11.37 -9.72
N PRO A 51 -7.26 11.00 -8.63
CA PRO A 51 -5.98 11.62 -8.28
C PRO A 51 -5.04 11.63 -9.51
N PRO A 52 -4.17 12.65 -9.65
CA PRO A 52 -3.35 12.82 -10.85
C PRO A 52 -2.55 11.54 -11.16
N GLY A 53 -2.91 10.85 -12.24
CA GLY A 53 -2.29 9.60 -12.70
C GLY A 53 -3.16 8.34 -12.72
N SER A 54 -4.42 8.38 -12.25
CA SER A 54 -5.32 7.21 -12.26
C SER A 54 -6.39 7.33 -13.35
N SER A 55 -6.12 6.80 -14.56
CA SER A 55 -7.09 6.71 -15.67
C SER A 55 -8.12 5.58 -15.51
N ASN A 56 -8.02 4.78 -14.45
CA ASN A 56 -8.94 3.70 -14.21
C ASN A 56 -9.94 4.11 -13.13
N PRO A 57 -11.26 4.05 -13.37
CA PRO A 57 -12.21 4.05 -12.27
C PRO A 57 -11.79 2.92 -11.33
N LEU A 58 -11.71 3.21 -10.03
CA LEU A 58 -11.45 2.18 -9.02
C LEU A 58 -12.38 1.00 -9.35
N PRO A 59 -11.84 -0.22 -9.53
CA PRO A 59 -12.68 -1.37 -9.86
C PRO A 59 -13.79 -1.45 -8.82
N ARG A 60 -15.00 -1.86 -9.25
CA ARG A 60 -16.19 -2.06 -8.40
C ARG A 60 -15.90 -3.05 -7.27
N LEU A 61 -15.11 -2.63 -6.30
CA LEU A 61 -14.99 -3.22 -4.99
C LEU A 61 -15.93 -2.39 -4.12
N GLN A 62 -17.23 -2.44 -4.42
CA GLN A 62 -18.29 -2.04 -3.48
C GLN A 62 -18.34 -3.06 -2.34
N ARG A 63 -17.20 -3.35 -1.71
CA ARG A 63 -17.15 -4.13 -0.49
C ARG A 63 -17.58 -3.20 0.62
N SER A 64 -18.61 -3.60 1.35
CA SER A 64 -19.18 -2.79 2.41
C SER A 64 -18.10 -2.42 3.44
N TYR A 65 -18.16 -1.23 4.00
CA TYR A 65 -17.14 -0.74 4.93
C TYR A 65 -17.02 -1.67 6.14
N LEU A 66 -18.17 -2.16 6.65
CA LEU A 66 -18.20 -3.12 7.75
C LEU A 66 -17.54 -4.46 7.38
N PHE A 67 -17.70 -4.94 6.15
CA PHE A 67 -17.04 -6.15 5.68
C PHE A 67 -15.51 -6.01 5.73
N GLN A 68 -15.00 -4.87 5.25
CA GLN A 68 -13.55 -4.61 5.26
C GLN A 68 -13.00 -4.49 6.69
N MET A 69 -13.74 -3.84 7.58
CA MET A 69 -13.38 -3.72 9.00
C MET A 69 -13.35 -5.07 9.71
N ILE A 70 -14.39 -5.91 9.55
CA ILE A 70 -14.41 -7.26 10.14
C ILE A 70 -13.22 -8.08 9.66
N ARG A 71 -12.91 -7.99 8.36
CA ARG A 71 -11.76 -8.68 7.79
C ARG A 71 -10.44 -8.18 8.38
N ASP A 72 -10.27 -6.87 8.51
CA ASP A 72 -9.06 -6.28 9.09
C ASP A 72 -8.83 -6.73 10.53
N GLU A 73 -9.88 -6.79 11.35
CA GLU A 73 -9.78 -7.24 12.74
C GLU A 73 -9.36 -8.71 12.86
N PHE A 74 -9.95 -9.60 12.07
CA PHE A 74 -9.55 -11.01 12.09
C PHE A 74 -8.13 -11.22 11.53
N ARG A 75 -7.76 -10.44 10.50
CA ARG A 75 -6.45 -10.54 9.87
C ARG A 75 -5.34 -9.99 10.78
N SER A 76 -5.50 -8.78 11.31
CA SER A 76 -4.50 -8.13 12.15
C SER A 76 -4.23 -8.89 13.45
N ASN A 77 -5.19 -9.71 13.89
CA ASN A 77 -5.07 -10.55 15.09
C ASN A 77 -4.62 -12.00 14.79
N ARG A 78 -4.30 -12.35 13.54
CA ARG A 78 -3.81 -13.70 13.17
C ARG A 78 -2.49 -14.09 13.84
N TYR A 79 -1.70 -13.15 14.31
CA TYR A 79 -0.44 -13.47 14.99
C TYR A 79 -0.59 -13.59 16.50
N CYS A 80 -1.82 -13.46 17.04
CA CYS A 80 -2.06 -13.59 18.46
C CYS A 80 -1.81 -15.03 18.95
N THR A 81 -0.91 -15.14 19.92
CA THR A 81 -0.51 -16.41 20.55
C THR A 81 -1.13 -16.58 21.93
N SER A 82 -1.60 -15.50 22.56
CA SER A 82 -2.19 -15.54 23.89
C SER A 82 -3.63 -16.07 23.85
N PRO A 83 -3.93 -17.20 24.52
CA PRO A 83 -5.29 -17.75 24.57
C PRO A 83 -6.28 -16.78 25.22
N ARG A 84 -5.87 -16.09 26.29
CA ARG A 84 -6.72 -15.15 27.03
C ARG A 84 -7.14 -13.97 26.17
N ILE A 85 -6.18 -13.37 25.44
CA ILE A 85 -6.45 -12.25 24.54
C ILE A 85 -7.33 -12.71 23.38
N THR A 86 -7.02 -13.87 22.80
CA THR A 86 -7.82 -14.39 21.68
C THR A 86 -9.25 -14.72 22.10
N ALA A 87 -9.45 -15.27 23.30
CA ALA A 87 -10.79 -15.47 23.86
C ALA A 87 -11.55 -14.15 24.05
N GLY A 88 -10.86 -13.05 24.41
CA GLY A 88 -11.44 -11.71 24.44
C GLY A 88 -11.96 -11.28 23.08
N TYR A 89 -11.12 -11.37 22.03
CA TYR A 89 -11.52 -11.03 20.66
C TYR A 89 -12.69 -11.89 20.14
N LEU A 90 -12.73 -13.18 20.49
CA LEU A 90 -13.85 -14.04 20.11
C LEU A 90 -15.16 -13.62 20.79
N ARG A 91 -15.13 -13.21 22.07
CA ARG A 91 -16.32 -12.67 22.75
C ARG A 91 -16.81 -11.37 22.10
N GLU A 92 -15.89 -10.44 21.81
CA GLU A 92 -16.21 -9.20 21.10
C GLU A 92 -16.83 -9.47 19.72
N ALA A 93 -16.31 -10.46 19.00
CA ALA A 93 -16.85 -10.90 17.72
C ALA A 93 -18.25 -11.53 17.85
N GLU A 94 -18.52 -12.30 18.91
CA GLU A 94 -19.86 -12.84 19.21
C GLU A 94 -20.86 -11.74 19.57
N GLU A 95 -20.46 -10.75 20.35
CA GLU A 95 -21.28 -9.58 20.66
C GLU A 95 -21.60 -8.77 19.41
N THR A 96 -20.61 -8.58 18.55
CA THR A 96 -20.79 -7.95 17.23
C THR A 96 -21.79 -8.74 16.40
N LEU A 97 -21.69 -10.07 16.38
CA LEU A 97 -22.64 -10.91 15.66
C LEU A 97 -24.07 -10.76 16.20
N LYS A 98 -24.24 -10.69 17.53
CA LYS A 98 -25.55 -10.42 18.15
C LYS A 98 -26.11 -9.08 17.71
N LYS A 99 -25.29 -8.01 17.67
CA LYS A 99 -25.68 -6.70 17.15
C LYS A 99 -26.11 -6.76 15.69
N LEU A 100 -25.33 -7.42 14.82
CA LEU A 100 -25.66 -7.55 13.39
C LEU A 100 -26.96 -8.34 13.18
N ARG A 101 -27.23 -9.37 13.99
CA ARG A 101 -28.49 -10.12 13.95
C ARG A 101 -29.68 -9.25 14.35
N ARG A 102 -29.59 -8.52 15.47
CA ARG A 102 -30.63 -7.55 15.88
C ARG A 102 -30.91 -6.51 14.80
N ALA A 103 -29.84 -5.97 14.18
CA ALA A 103 -29.98 -5.04 13.06
C ALA A 103 -30.68 -5.69 11.87
N ARG A 104 -30.36 -6.94 11.54
CA ARG A 104 -31.05 -7.70 10.49
C ARG A 104 -32.53 -7.86 10.83
N ASP A 105 -32.86 -8.21 12.06
CA ASP A 105 -34.21 -8.50 12.54
C ASP A 105 -35.08 -7.24 12.68
N GLY A 106 -34.53 -6.03 12.48
CA GLY A 106 -35.32 -4.80 12.36
C GLY A 106 -35.04 -3.73 13.42
N ASP A 107 -34.08 -3.96 14.33
CA ASP A 107 -33.74 -3.03 15.40
C ASP A 107 -33.23 -1.69 14.84
N GLN A 108 -34.03 -0.63 15.00
CA GLN A 108 -33.76 0.69 14.43
C GLN A 108 -32.61 1.41 15.11
N GLU A 109 -32.41 1.19 16.41
CA GLU A 109 -31.32 1.84 17.15
C GLU A 109 -29.96 1.33 16.65
N ILE A 110 -29.84 0.02 16.52
CA ILE A 110 -28.59 -0.59 16.02
C ILE A 110 -28.40 -0.28 14.53
N ARG A 111 -29.47 -0.27 13.72
CA ARG A 111 -29.36 0.17 12.31
C ARG A 111 -28.85 1.60 12.20
N LYS A 112 -29.31 2.49 13.08
CA LYS A 112 -28.82 3.87 13.16
C LYS A 112 -27.35 3.92 13.59
N GLU A 113 -26.97 3.17 14.63
CA GLU A 113 -25.56 3.04 15.07
C GLU A 113 -24.66 2.58 13.91
N LEU A 114 -25.03 1.53 13.18
CA LEU A 114 -24.30 1.01 12.03
C LEU A 114 -24.23 2.03 10.89
N LYS A 115 -25.34 2.72 10.61
CA LYS A 115 -25.39 3.79 9.61
C LYS A 115 -24.44 4.92 9.99
N ASP A 116 -24.43 5.34 11.26
CA ASP A 116 -23.57 6.41 11.74
C ASP A 116 -22.08 6.02 11.68
N LEU A 117 -21.74 4.77 11.96
CA LEU A 117 -20.38 4.22 11.78
C LEU A 117 -19.94 4.31 10.32
N VAL A 118 -20.78 3.84 9.41
CA VAL A 118 -20.48 3.78 7.97
C VAL A 118 -20.44 5.17 7.33
N HIS A 119 -21.20 6.13 7.85
CA HIS A 119 -21.22 7.51 7.36
C HIS A 119 -20.19 8.41 8.06
N GLY A 120 -19.34 7.86 8.93
CA GLY A 120 -18.28 8.63 9.60
C GLY A 120 -18.78 9.61 10.66
N ARG A 121 -19.97 9.36 11.22
CA ARG A 121 -20.53 10.16 12.32
C ARG A 121 -20.12 9.63 13.70
N SER A 122 -19.67 8.38 13.76
CA SER A 122 -19.19 7.72 14.96
C SER A 122 -18.00 6.79 14.66
N GLY A 123 -17.31 6.36 15.72
CA GLY A 123 -16.20 5.41 15.65
C GLY A 123 -14.97 5.93 14.90
N ARG A 124 -14.15 4.99 14.42
CA ARG A 124 -12.85 5.29 13.79
C ARG A 124 -12.95 6.23 12.59
N LEU A 125 -13.98 6.06 11.78
CA LEU A 125 -14.13 6.85 10.56
C LEU A 125 -14.36 8.33 10.88
N LYS A 126 -15.07 8.62 11.98
CA LYS A 126 -15.23 9.97 12.51
C LYS A 126 -13.89 10.56 12.96
N GLU A 127 -13.12 9.82 13.75
CA GLU A 127 -11.79 10.27 14.22
C GLU A 127 -10.87 10.63 13.04
N VAL A 128 -10.91 9.83 11.96
CA VAL A 128 -10.15 10.10 10.75
C VAL A 128 -10.65 11.38 10.07
N ILE A 129 -11.97 11.54 9.89
CA ILE A 129 -12.54 12.75 9.27
C ILE A 129 -12.24 14.01 10.10
N ASP A 130 -12.38 13.93 11.42
CA ASP A 130 -12.09 15.03 12.35
C ASP A 130 -10.60 15.39 12.26
N HIS A 131 -9.70 14.40 12.33
CA HIS A 131 -8.26 14.62 12.19
C HIS A 131 -7.89 15.26 10.85
N LEU A 132 -8.50 14.81 9.76
CA LEU A 132 -8.25 15.36 8.43
C LEU A 132 -8.79 16.79 8.30
N SER A 133 -9.94 17.07 8.91
CA SER A 133 -10.52 18.41 8.97
C SER A 133 -9.62 19.36 9.77
N ASP A 134 -9.09 18.90 10.90
CA ASP A 134 -8.11 19.65 11.69
C ASP A 134 -6.84 19.95 10.88
N LEU A 135 -6.30 18.96 10.16
CA LEU A 135 -5.11 19.13 9.33
C LEU A 135 -5.30 20.15 8.19
N ILE A 136 -6.51 20.26 7.64
CA ILE A 136 -6.86 21.24 6.61
C ILE A 136 -7.07 22.62 7.22
N ASN A 137 -7.89 22.71 8.27
CA ASN A 137 -8.36 23.97 8.84
C ASN A 137 -7.33 24.62 9.77
N TRP A 138 -6.30 23.88 10.18
CA TRP A 138 -5.23 24.42 11.01
C TRP A 138 -4.36 25.42 10.22
N ASP A 139 -4.57 26.71 10.51
CA ASP A 139 -3.77 27.81 10.00
C ASP A 139 -3.05 28.53 11.15
N PRO A 140 -1.82 28.11 11.52
CA PRO A 140 -1.00 28.92 12.40
C PRO A 140 -0.55 30.16 11.62
N LYS A 141 -0.58 31.31 12.30
CA LYS A 141 -0.26 32.66 11.79
C LYS A 141 1.11 32.80 11.07
N SER A 142 1.93 31.73 11.02
CA SER A 142 3.26 31.67 10.41
C SER A 142 3.54 30.38 9.62
N THR A 143 2.54 29.72 9.01
CA THR A 143 2.86 28.56 8.15
C THR A 143 3.50 29.00 6.84
N THR A 144 4.70 28.49 6.52
CA THR A 144 5.17 28.56 5.14
C THR A 144 4.28 27.72 4.22
N GLN A 145 4.08 28.15 2.98
CA GLN A 145 3.30 27.40 1.99
C GLN A 145 3.82 25.95 1.82
N ARG A 146 5.12 25.73 2.06
CA ARG A 146 5.77 24.41 2.07
C ARG A 146 5.26 23.51 3.20
N ASP A 147 5.10 24.04 4.40
CA ASP A 147 4.63 23.25 5.54
C ASP A 147 3.14 22.94 5.41
N ARG A 148 2.34 23.89 4.88
CA ARG A 148 0.95 23.61 4.48
C ARG A 148 0.87 22.47 3.46
N TYR A 149 1.68 22.47 2.41
CA TYR A 149 1.72 21.38 1.43
C TYR A 149 2.14 20.04 2.05
N LYS A 150 3.18 20.00 2.90
CA LYS A 150 3.58 18.76 3.58
C LYS A 150 2.47 18.21 4.47
N ARG A 151 1.73 19.07 5.18
CA ARG A 151 0.55 18.67 5.99
C ARG A 151 -0.53 18.07 5.11
N LEU A 152 -0.89 18.76 4.03
CA LEU A 152 -1.89 18.31 3.07
C LEU A 152 -1.50 16.97 2.42
N LYS A 153 -0.23 16.78 2.07
CA LYS A 153 0.27 15.50 1.54
C LYS A 153 0.18 14.37 2.57
N ARG A 154 0.51 14.63 3.85
CA ARG A 154 0.33 13.65 4.93
C ARG A 154 -1.14 13.29 5.15
N ALA A 155 -2.02 14.30 5.15
CA ALA A 155 -3.47 14.10 5.23
C ALA A 155 -3.98 13.25 4.05
N GLN A 156 -3.46 13.50 2.84
CA GLN A 156 -3.75 12.70 1.66
C GLN A 156 -3.31 11.25 1.86
N GLU A 157 -2.08 11.01 2.33
CA GLU A 157 -1.57 9.67 2.66
C GLU A 157 -2.45 8.92 3.69
N GLN A 158 -3.05 9.63 4.66
CA GLN A 158 -3.96 9.08 5.67
C GLN A 158 -5.36 8.77 5.13
N VAL A 159 -5.90 9.53 4.18
CA VAL A 159 -7.20 9.22 3.52
C VAL A 159 -7.18 7.87 2.82
N TRP A 160 -6.00 7.44 2.37
CA TRP A 160 -5.84 6.16 1.70
C TRP A 160 -5.98 4.95 2.63
N ASP A 161 -5.94 5.11 3.96
CA ASP A 161 -6.05 3.97 4.89
C ASP A 161 -6.67 4.37 6.25
N VAL A 162 -7.93 3.98 6.47
CA VAL A 162 -8.67 4.27 7.72
C VAL A 162 -8.43 3.25 8.83
N ARG A 163 -7.59 2.24 8.59
CA ARG A 163 -7.21 1.23 9.59
C ARG A 163 -6.59 1.87 10.84
N THR A 164 -6.58 1.12 11.92
CA THR A 164 -5.86 1.51 13.14
C THR A 164 -4.35 1.46 12.89
N GLN A 165 -3.59 2.31 13.58
CA GLN A 165 -2.13 2.33 13.46
C GLN A 165 -1.51 0.96 13.80
N THR A 166 -2.07 0.27 14.80
CA THR A 166 -1.67 -1.08 15.19
C THR A 166 -1.92 -2.10 14.07
N SER A 167 -3.04 -2.01 13.37
CA SER A 167 -3.33 -2.86 12.20
C SER A 167 -2.38 -2.58 11.04
N ILE A 168 -2.11 -1.30 10.77
CA ILE A 168 -1.14 -0.87 9.74
C ILE A 168 0.25 -1.40 10.07
N GLU A 169 0.70 -1.30 11.31
CA GLU A 169 2.03 -1.77 11.72
C GLU A 169 2.20 -3.29 11.57
N ARG A 170 1.13 -4.06 11.87
CA ARG A 170 1.12 -5.51 11.72
C ARG A 170 1.03 -5.95 10.26
N ASP A 171 0.19 -5.27 9.48
CA ASP A 171 -0.06 -5.58 8.07
C ASP A 171 0.13 -4.32 7.20
N GLN A 172 1.40 -3.96 6.96
CA GLN A 172 1.80 -2.72 6.28
C GLN A 172 1.41 -2.64 4.79
N HIS A 173 0.78 -3.67 4.24
CA HIS A 173 0.63 -3.76 2.79
C HIS A 173 -0.41 -2.79 2.21
N PRO A 174 -0.12 -2.11 1.09
CA PRO A 174 -1.07 -1.19 0.47
C PRO A 174 -2.39 -1.80 -0.02
N PHE A 175 -2.45 -3.07 -0.42
CA PHE A 175 -3.73 -3.69 -0.83
C PHE A 175 -4.64 -4.04 0.33
N TYR A 176 -4.15 -3.95 1.56
CA TYR A 176 -4.93 -4.15 2.77
C TYR A 176 -5.54 -2.86 3.31
N LYS A 177 -5.22 -1.74 2.67
CA LYS A 177 -5.78 -0.43 2.98
C LYS A 177 -7.29 -0.45 2.87
N ILE A 178 -7.95 0.14 3.87
CA ILE A 178 -9.37 0.44 3.80
C ILE A 178 -9.47 1.91 3.40
N THR A 179 -9.83 2.17 2.15
CA THR A 179 -9.87 3.55 1.64
C THR A 179 -11.11 4.28 2.15
N LEU A 180 -10.96 5.54 2.55
CA LEU A 180 -12.08 6.43 2.82
C LEU A 180 -12.81 6.76 1.51
N HIS A 181 -14.14 6.61 1.45
CA HIS A 181 -14.88 6.97 0.25
C HIS A 181 -14.84 8.49 0.00
N PRO A 182 -14.63 8.94 -1.26
CA PRO A 182 -14.50 10.36 -1.60
C PRO A 182 -15.70 11.24 -1.22
N SER A 183 -16.90 10.65 -1.04
CA SER A 183 -18.07 11.43 -0.63
C SER A 183 -18.04 11.87 0.83
N LEU A 184 -17.23 11.23 1.66
CA LEU A 184 -17.13 11.52 3.09
C LEU A 184 -16.13 12.64 3.37
N PHE A 185 -15.20 12.87 2.45
CA PHE A 185 -14.16 13.86 2.61
C PHE A 185 -13.62 14.33 1.25
N THR A 186 -13.58 15.64 1.05
CA THR A 186 -13.06 16.27 -0.16
C THR A 186 -11.86 17.12 0.18
N PHE A 187 -10.74 16.89 -0.51
CA PHE A 187 -9.55 17.73 -0.37
C PHE A 187 -9.75 19.10 -1.03
N PRO A 188 -9.05 20.15 -0.54
CA PRO A 188 -8.98 21.43 -1.23
C PRO A 188 -8.29 21.24 -2.60
N PRO A 189 -8.72 21.97 -3.65
CA PRO A 189 -8.15 21.88 -5.00
C PRO A 189 -6.67 22.29 -5.09
N GLU A 190 -6.14 22.91 -4.04
CA GLU A 190 -4.76 23.42 -3.93
C GLU A 190 -3.69 22.30 -3.94
N LEU A 191 -4.08 21.06 -3.63
CA LEU A 191 -3.19 19.89 -3.62
C LEU A 191 -2.69 19.49 -5.02
N ASP A 192 -3.47 19.79 -6.06
CA ASP A 192 -3.11 19.45 -7.46
C ASP A 192 -2.05 20.40 -8.04
N TYR A 193 -1.76 21.52 -7.38
CA TYR A 193 -1.03 22.64 -7.99
C TYR A 193 0.47 22.69 -7.70
N TYR A 194 1.05 21.77 -6.90
CA TYR A 194 2.47 21.83 -6.55
C TYR A 194 3.33 20.82 -7.31
N PRO A 195 4.20 21.26 -8.25
CA PRO A 195 5.14 20.36 -8.92
C PRO A 195 6.17 19.84 -7.92
N PRO A 196 6.55 18.54 -8.00
CA PRO A 196 7.64 18.01 -7.19
C PRO A 196 8.89 18.84 -7.45
N HIS A 197 9.48 19.40 -6.39
CA HIS A 197 10.70 20.19 -6.48
C HIS A 197 11.72 19.51 -7.40
N LYS A 198 12.01 20.14 -8.53
CA LYS A 198 13.16 19.78 -9.34
C LYS A 198 14.38 19.91 -8.44
N TYR A 199 15.07 18.79 -8.17
CA TYR A 199 16.37 18.83 -7.53
C TYR A 199 17.25 19.86 -8.23
N PRO A 200 18.02 20.70 -7.50
CA PRO A 200 19.00 21.56 -8.14
C PRO A 200 19.92 20.68 -8.98
N ARG A 201 20.01 20.99 -10.29
CA ARG A 201 20.77 20.25 -11.32
C ARG A 201 22.30 20.28 -11.10
N GLN A 202 22.76 20.55 -9.88
CA GLN A 202 24.13 20.99 -9.57
C GLN A 202 25.17 19.86 -9.46
N LEU A 203 24.84 18.62 -9.78
CA LEU A 203 25.84 17.54 -9.90
C LEU A 203 26.28 17.24 -11.34
N LYS A 204 25.76 17.96 -12.35
CA LYS A 204 26.13 17.71 -13.75
C LYS A 204 27.56 18.17 -14.14
N ASN A 205 28.24 18.96 -13.30
CA ASN A 205 29.49 19.64 -13.70
C ASN A 205 30.73 19.22 -12.88
N LYS A 206 31.01 17.92 -12.74
CA LYS A 206 32.32 17.46 -12.21
C LYS A 206 32.98 16.35 -13.06
N ARG A 207 32.68 16.29 -14.36
CA ARG A 207 33.31 15.34 -15.30
C ARG A 207 34.78 15.68 -15.67
N GLY A 208 35.32 16.80 -15.19
CA GLY A 208 36.64 17.31 -15.61
C GLY A 208 37.85 16.90 -14.76
N LEU A 209 37.70 16.09 -13.71
CA LEU A 209 38.74 15.92 -12.68
C LEU A 209 39.80 14.84 -12.94
N PHE A 210 39.72 14.08 -14.04
CA PHE A 210 40.61 12.91 -14.26
C PHE A 210 41.57 13.04 -15.45
N LYS A 211 41.78 14.24 -15.99
CA LYS A 211 42.66 14.41 -17.16
C LYS A 211 44.18 14.33 -16.87
N ASN A 212 44.63 14.35 -15.61
CA ASN A 212 46.04 14.64 -15.31
C ASN A 212 46.81 13.61 -14.43
N SER A 213 46.39 12.35 -14.31
CA SER A 213 47.18 11.35 -13.55
C SER A 213 47.70 10.24 -14.46
N GLY A 214 48.94 10.41 -14.93
CA GLY A 214 49.69 9.38 -15.66
C GLY A 214 49.70 8.06 -14.87
N GLY A 215 49.27 6.97 -15.53
CA GLY A 215 49.25 5.61 -14.98
C GLY A 215 47.92 5.13 -14.38
N VAL A 216 46.91 6.00 -14.27
CA VAL A 216 45.58 5.64 -13.79
C VAL A 216 44.69 5.20 -14.97
N PHE A 217 44.49 3.89 -15.12
CA PHE A 217 43.62 3.34 -16.16
C PHE A 217 42.20 3.15 -15.62
N LEU A 218 41.22 3.74 -16.31
CA LEU A 218 39.81 3.46 -16.12
C LEU A 218 39.50 2.11 -16.78
N THR A 219 39.42 1.05 -15.97
CA THR A 219 39.00 -0.27 -16.44
C THR A 219 37.54 -0.51 -16.08
N GLU A 220 36.75 -0.98 -17.04
CA GLU A 220 35.37 -1.33 -16.78
C GLU A 220 35.29 -2.70 -16.10
N VAL A 221 34.60 -2.78 -14.96
CA VAL A 221 34.42 -4.03 -14.21
C VAL A 221 32.95 -4.38 -14.15
N LYS A 222 32.64 -5.65 -14.39
CA LYS A 222 31.30 -6.22 -14.34
C LYS A 222 31.03 -6.79 -12.95
N THR A 223 29.91 -6.40 -12.34
CA THR A 223 29.43 -7.01 -11.09
C THR A 223 28.83 -8.40 -11.38
N SER A 224 28.62 -9.21 -10.34
CA SER A 224 27.92 -10.50 -10.43
C SER A 224 26.48 -10.36 -10.98
N GLU A 225 25.85 -9.20 -10.79
CA GLU A 225 24.53 -8.87 -11.35
C GLU A 225 24.59 -8.45 -12.84
N GLY A 226 25.79 -8.35 -13.42
CA GLY A 226 26.01 -7.95 -14.81
C GLY A 226 26.09 -6.44 -15.04
N SER A 227 26.02 -5.62 -13.98
CA SER A 227 26.17 -4.17 -14.07
C SER A 227 27.63 -3.78 -14.21
N LYS A 228 27.94 -2.88 -15.15
CA LYS A 228 29.28 -2.37 -15.33
C LYS A 228 29.53 -1.06 -14.58
N PHE A 229 30.76 -0.86 -14.14
CA PHE A 229 31.20 0.39 -13.53
C PHE A 229 32.68 0.66 -13.80
N PRO A 230 33.08 1.95 -13.87
CA PRO A 230 34.48 2.33 -13.96
C PRO A 230 35.24 1.99 -12.68
N ARG A 231 36.31 1.21 -12.78
CA ARG A 231 37.30 0.96 -11.72
C ARG A 231 38.65 1.53 -12.15
N ILE A 232 39.23 2.35 -11.29
CA ILE A 232 40.59 2.85 -11.46
C ILE A 232 41.58 1.72 -11.09
N ARG A 233 42.44 1.30 -12.03
CA ARG A 233 43.61 0.44 -11.76
C ARG A 233 44.79 1.31 -11.37
N GLY A 234 45.57 0.87 -10.38
CA GLY A 234 46.79 1.55 -9.92
C GLY A 234 46.61 2.58 -8.80
N GLY A 235 45.42 2.72 -8.21
CA GLY A 235 45.16 3.64 -7.08
C GLY A 235 43.97 3.23 -6.22
N SER A 236 43.77 3.94 -5.10
CA SER A 236 42.58 3.76 -4.25
C SER A 236 41.32 4.20 -5.00
N GLN A 237 40.23 3.43 -4.88
CA GLN A 237 38.98 3.75 -5.53
C GLN A 237 38.39 5.04 -4.95
N PRO A 238 38.05 6.05 -5.79
CA PRO A 238 37.40 7.25 -5.31
C PRO A 238 36.08 6.94 -4.61
N GLU A 239 35.86 7.59 -3.46
CA GLU A 239 34.68 7.36 -2.61
C GLU A 239 33.36 7.49 -3.38
N TRP A 240 33.26 8.42 -4.33
CA TRP A 240 32.06 8.62 -5.15
C TRP A 240 31.70 7.40 -6.01
N ILE A 241 32.68 6.62 -6.49
CA ILE A 241 32.42 5.38 -7.25
C ILE A 241 31.88 4.31 -6.30
N SER A 242 32.48 4.18 -5.12
CA SER A 242 32.03 3.25 -4.08
C SER A 242 30.61 3.59 -3.61
N MET A 243 30.30 4.88 -3.42
CA MET A 243 28.95 5.36 -3.10
C MET A 243 27.96 5.06 -4.22
N MET A 244 28.34 5.28 -5.48
CA MET A 244 27.51 4.95 -6.65
C MET A 244 27.19 3.45 -6.70
N LEU A 245 28.19 2.60 -6.48
CA LEU A 245 28.02 1.14 -6.44
C LEU A 245 27.11 0.71 -5.31
N LYS A 246 27.36 1.22 -4.10
CA LYS A 246 26.51 0.98 -2.93
C LYS A 246 25.07 1.37 -3.22
N GLY A 247 24.84 2.54 -3.83
CA GLY A 247 23.49 2.99 -4.22
C GLY A 247 22.82 2.07 -5.25
N ARG A 248 23.57 1.58 -6.25
CA ARG A 248 23.05 0.63 -7.25
C ARG A 248 22.70 -0.72 -6.62
N VAL A 249 23.61 -1.28 -5.82
CA VAL A 249 23.40 -2.55 -5.11
C VAL A 249 22.21 -2.43 -4.17
N GLN A 250 22.12 -1.36 -3.37
CA GLN A 250 20.98 -1.11 -2.49
C GLN A 250 19.67 -1.00 -3.28
N ALA A 251 19.66 -0.33 -4.43
CA ALA A 251 18.47 -0.24 -5.27
C ALA A 251 18.08 -1.61 -5.87
N SER A 252 19.05 -2.43 -6.27
CA SER A 252 18.83 -3.81 -6.73
C SER A 252 18.21 -4.67 -5.63
N VAL A 253 18.85 -4.70 -4.46
CA VAL A 253 18.39 -5.45 -3.27
C VAL A 253 16.99 -4.99 -2.85
N ARG A 254 16.72 -3.68 -2.83
CA ARG A 254 15.38 -3.15 -2.51
C ARG A 254 14.31 -3.69 -3.46
N ARG A 255 14.57 -3.73 -4.77
CA ARG A 255 13.62 -4.28 -5.77
C ARG A 255 13.42 -5.78 -5.61
N VAL A 256 14.48 -6.54 -5.41
CA VAL A 256 14.37 -8.00 -5.19
C VAL A 256 13.59 -8.28 -3.91
N ASN A 257 13.81 -7.50 -2.85
CA ASN A 257 13.04 -7.60 -1.61
C ASN A 257 11.57 -7.22 -1.83
N GLU A 258 11.28 -6.11 -2.54
CA GLU A 258 9.91 -5.72 -2.92
C GLU A 258 9.22 -6.85 -3.70
N TRP A 259 9.91 -7.43 -4.69
CA TRP A 259 9.39 -8.56 -5.46
C TRP A 259 9.08 -9.76 -4.56
N LYS A 260 10.03 -10.23 -3.74
CA LYS A 260 9.80 -11.36 -2.82
C LYS A 260 8.65 -11.11 -1.85
N GLN A 261 8.55 -9.89 -1.32
CA GLN A 261 7.45 -9.49 -0.46
C GLN A 261 6.11 -9.58 -1.21
N LEU A 262 6.02 -9.01 -2.43
CA LEU A 262 4.81 -9.07 -3.25
C LEU A 262 4.40 -10.51 -3.58
N GLU A 263 5.35 -11.42 -3.84
CA GLU A 263 5.03 -12.84 -4.05
C GLU A 263 4.43 -13.51 -2.81
N GLU A 264 5.04 -13.29 -1.64
CA GLU A 264 4.53 -13.82 -0.39
C GLU A 264 3.12 -13.30 -0.10
N LEU A 265 2.90 -12.02 -0.33
CA LEU A 265 1.61 -11.37 -0.17
C LEU A 265 0.57 -11.87 -1.15
N GLN A 266 0.95 -12.05 -2.43
CA GLN A 266 0.07 -12.65 -3.42
C GLN A 266 -0.39 -14.04 -2.97
N ARG A 267 0.53 -14.87 -2.48
CA ARG A 267 0.21 -16.20 -1.95
C ARG A 267 -0.75 -16.10 -0.76
N MET A 268 -0.47 -15.22 0.21
CA MET A 268 -1.36 -15.04 1.35
C MET A 268 -2.77 -14.60 0.92
N MET A 269 -2.86 -13.69 -0.04
CA MET A 269 -4.15 -13.19 -0.52
C MET A 269 -4.90 -14.21 -1.37
N GLN A 270 -4.21 -15.03 -2.16
CA GLN A 270 -4.80 -16.17 -2.87
C GLN A 270 -5.35 -17.21 -1.90
N ILE A 271 -4.60 -17.53 -0.84
CA ILE A 271 -5.07 -18.42 0.23
C ILE A 271 -6.33 -17.84 0.88
N GLU A 272 -6.32 -16.55 1.17
CA GLU A 272 -7.47 -15.87 1.77
C GLU A 272 -8.68 -15.85 0.83
N GLU A 273 -8.50 -15.63 -0.48
CA GLU A 273 -9.56 -15.62 -1.49
C GLU A 273 -10.16 -17.03 -1.68
N GLN A 274 -9.31 -18.05 -1.75
CA GLN A 274 -9.76 -19.45 -1.77
C GLN A 274 -10.52 -19.80 -0.49
N PHE A 275 -10.03 -19.31 0.64
CA PHE A 275 -10.65 -19.53 1.93
C PHE A 275 -12.03 -18.86 2.03
N THR A 276 -12.17 -17.59 1.65
CA THR A 276 -13.48 -16.91 1.63
C THR A 276 -14.44 -17.58 0.65
N LYS A 277 -13.94 -18.02 -0.51
CA LYS A 277 -14.73 -18.79 -1.48
C LYS A 277 -15.25 -20.11 -0.91
N GLN A 278 -14.41 -20.86 -0.17
CA GLN A 278 -14.84 -22.08 0.54
C GLN A 278 -15.90 -21.78 1.61
N LEU A 279 -15.85 -20.61 2.23
CA LEU A 279 -16.88 -20.15 3.16
C LEU A 279 -18.18 -19.70 2.46
N GLY A 280 -18.20 -19.65 1.12
CA GLY A 280 -19.33 -19.20 0.31
C GLY A 280 -19.51 -17.69 0.34
N VAL A 281 -18.40 -16.95 0.47
CA VAL A 281 -18.32 -15.50 0.30
C VAL A 281 -17.52 -15.26 -0.97
N ASP A 282 -18.18 -14.78 -2.03
CA ASP A 282 -17.51 -14.54 -3.32
C ASP A 282 -16.83 -13.17 -3.31
N ASP A 283 -15.54 -13.17 -2.96
CA ASP A 283 -14.74 -11.98 -2.71
C ASP A 283 -13.66 -11.77 -3.78
N THR A 284 -14.07 -11.72 -5.06
CA THR A 284 -13.15 -11.65 -6.19
C THR A 284 -12.51 -10.27 -6.38
N GLY A 285 -11.28 -10.22 -6.91
CA GLY A 285 -10.72 -9.04 -7.59
C GLY A 285 -9.61 -8.27 -6.85
N TYR A 286 -9.33 -8.57 -5.59
CA TYR A 286 -8.24 -7.89 -4.85
C TYR A 286 -6.86 -8.55 -5.02
N VAL A 287 -6.81 -9.83 -5.40
CA VAL A 287 -5.59 -10.53 -5.80
C VAL A 287 -5.06 -10.02 -7.15
N GLU A 288 -5.96 -9.64 -8.06
CA GLU A 288 -5.61 -9.14 -9.39
C GLU A 288 -4.74 -7.88 -9.32
N GLY A 289 -5.02 -6.98 -8.37
CA GLY A 289 -4.23 -5.78 -8.15
C GLY A 289 -2.78 -6.08 -7.81
N ILE A 290 -2.54 -7.04 -6.90
CA ILE A 290 -1.18 -7.51 -6.58
C ILE A 290 -0.54 -8.14 -7.81
N GLY A 291 -1.28 -8.98 -8.53
CA GLY A 291 -0.78 -9.67 -9.72
C GLY A 291 -0.29 -8.70 -10.79
N LYS A 292 -1.02 -7.60 -11.02
CA LYS A 292 -0.60 -6.52 -11.93
C LYS A 292 0.69 -5.86 -11.44
N ARG A 293 0.74 -5.46 -10.17
CA ARG A 293 1.93 -4.83 -9.58
C ARG A 293 3.16 -5.73 -9.60
N LEU A 294 2.98 -7.03 -9.34
CA LEU A 294 4.04 -8.03 -9.40
C LEU A 294 4.62 -8.12 -10.81
N LYS A 295 3.75 -8.17 -11.84
CA LYS A 295 4.17 -8.15 -13.25
C LYS A 295 4.95 -6.88 -13.58
N GLU A 296 4.48 -5.70 -13.16
CA GLU A 296 5.21 -4.44 -13.38
C GLU A 296 6.62 -4.45 -12.77
N VAL A 297 6.76 -4.97 -11.55
CA VAL A 297 8.06 -5.04 -10.86
C VAL A 297 8.99 -6.06 -11.54
N GLN A 298 8.45 -7.21 -11.97
CA GLN A 298 9.19 -8.21 -12.74
C GLN A 298 9.65 -7.66 -14.09
N GLU A 299 8.77 -6.93 -14.78
CA GLU A 299 9.06 -6.29 -16.06
C GLU A 299 10.09 -5.16 -15.92
N ASP A 300 10.00 -4.30 -14.89
CA ASP A 300 11.04 -3.28 -14.62
C ASP A 300 12.37 -3.94 -14.30
N HIS A 301 12.38 -5.00 -13.49
CA HIS A 301 13.59 -5.74 -13.17
C HIS A 301 14.23 -6.37 -14.42
N ALA A 302 13.43 -7.03 -15.26
CA ALA A 302 13.87 -7.65 -16.51
C ALA A 302 14.34 -6.61 -17.53
N ARG A 303 13.62 -5.49 -17.68
CA ARG A 303 14.00 -4.36 -18.53
C ARG A 303 15.35 -3.81 -18.12
N ARG A 304 15.58 -3.53 -16.83
CA ARG A 304 16.88 -2.97 -16.41
C ARG A 304 18.03 -3.95 -16.51
N LYS A 305 17.76 -5.25 -16.34
CA LYS A 305 18.76 -6.29 -16.63
C LYS A 305 19.12 -6.30 -18.12
N ARG A 306 18.12 -6.10 -19.01
CA ARG A 306 18.33 -5.92 -20.46
C ARG A 306 19.06 -4.63 -20.77
N ASP A 307 18.64 -3.47 -20.27
CA ASP A 307 19.31 -2.17 -20.48
C ASP A 307 20.78 -2.23 -20.02
N ALA A 308 21.05 -2.92 -18.90
CA ALA A 308 22.40 -3.16 -18.44
C ALA A 308 23.18 -4.01 -19.45
N ASN A 309 22.58 -5.08 -19.97
CA ASN A 309 23.21 -5.96 -20.97
C ASN A 309 23.34 -5.34 -22.37
N GLU A 310 22.42 -4.50 -22.82
CA GLU A 310 22.45 -3.85 -24.13
C GLU A 310 23.49 -2.73 -24.18
N ARG A 311 23.62 -1.96 -23.08
CA ARG A 311 24.80 -1.09 -22.89
C ARG A 311 26.10 -1.89 -22.89
N ASN A 312 26.08 -3.13 -22.43
CA ASN A 312 27.25 -4.00 -22.48
C ASN A 312 27.59 -4.49 -23.89
N GLY A 313 26.60 -4.60 -24.80
CA GLY A 313 26.78 -5.08 -26.17
C GLY A 313 27.15 -3.99 -27.18
N LEU A 314 26.60 -2.78 -27.03
CA LEU A 314 26.86 -1.65 -27.93
C LEU A 314 28.29 -1.09 -27.87
N GLU A 315 29.06 -1.37 -26.81
CA GLU A 315 30.45 -0.91 -26.67
C GLU A 315 31.50 -1.94 -27.13
N VAL A 316 31.12 -3.20 -27.35
CA VAL A 316 32.06 -4.20 -27.89
C VAL A 316 32.29 -3.99 -29.40
N GLY A 317 31.37 -3.32 -30.09
CA GLY A 317 31.48 -3.05 -31.54
C GLY A 317 32.19 -1.75 -31.92
N ASN A 318 32.60 -0.90 -30.97
CA ASN A 318 33.15 0.44 -31.26
C ASN A 318 34.60 0.63 -30.78
N LEU A 319 35.26 -0.41 -30.28
CA LEU A 319 36.63 -0.33 -29.78
C LEU A 319 37.67 -1.03 -30.67
N ASP A 320 37.24 -1.73 -31.72
CA ASP A 320 38.13 -2.46 -32.65
C ASP A 320 38.34 -1.74 -33.99
N ASP A 321 37.67 -0.60 -34.25
CA ASP A 321 37.77 0.14 -35.53
C ASP A 321 38.75 1.33 -35.53
N ASP A 322 39.44 1.60 -34.42
CA ASP A 322 40.51 2.60 -34.34
C ASP A 322 41.80 1.96 -33.78
N VAL A 323 42.47 1.15 -34.60
CA VAL A 323 43.91 0.83 -34.47
C VAL A 323 44.60 1.10 -35.80
#